data_AF-A0A0F3GLK8-F1
#
_entry.id   AF-A0A0F3GLK8-F1
#
_cell.length_a   1.000
_cell.length_b   1.000
_cell.length_c   1.000
_cell.angle_alpha   90.00
_cell.angle_beta   90.00
_cell.angle_gamma   90.00
#
_symmetry.space_group_name_H-M   'P 1'
#
loop_
_entity.id
_entity.type
_entity.pdbx_description
1 polymer ?
#
loop_
_entity_poly.entity_id
_entity_poly.type
_entity_poly.pdbx_seq_one_letter_code
_entity_poly.pdbx_strand_id
1 'polypeptide(L)' 'MKNDIQEAIKADYQMIDEICSYLLQHGALAAMLSGSGSAVFGVFDATQKLHAQDAAMHLPVGCQGFLVRTLGR' A
#
# COMPACT_ATOMS: atom_id res chain seq x y z
N MET A 1 0.32 -13.72 4.33
CA MET A 1 -0.28 -13.85 2.97
C MET A 1 0.68 -13.18 2.00
N LYS A 2 0.85 -13.70 0.79
CA LYS A 2 1.72 -13.13 -0.23
C LYS A 2 1.01 -13.12 -1.58
N ASN A 3 1.42 -12.23 -2.48
CA ASN A 3 0.95 -12.18 -3.85
C ASN A 3 2.03 -12.78 -4.77
N ASP A 4 1.75 -13.94 -5.35
CA ASP A 4 2.71 -14.66 -6.21
C ASP A 4 3.04 -13.87 -7.49
N ILE A 5 2.14 -13.02 -7.98
CA ILE A 5 2.38 -12.17 -9.15
C ILE A 5 3.42 -11.10 -8.83
N GLN A 6 3.32 -10.48 -7.65
CA GLN A 6 4.31 -9.49 -7.21
C GLN A 6 5.70 -10.11 -7.16
N GLU A 7 5.84 -11.33 -6.64
CA GLU A 7 7.11 -12.05 -6.60
C GLU A 7 7.67 -12.31 -8.01
N ALA A 8 6.81 -12.64 -8.97
CA ALA A 8 7.20 -12.90 -10.36
C ALA A 8 7.66 -11.64 -11.11
N ILE A 9 7.09 -10.46 -10.81
CA ILE A 9 7.33 -9.22 -11.55
C ILE A 9 8.26 -8.22 -10.84
N LYS A 10 8.71 -8.52 -9.62
CA LYS A 10 9.53 -7.61 -8.79
C LYS A 10 10.80 -7.11 -9.49
N ALA A 11 11.39 -7.95 -10.35
CA ALA A 11 12.62 -7.61 -11.06
C ALA A 11 12.40 -6.50 -12.09
N ASP A 12 11.22 -6.50 -12.74
CA ASP A 12 10.86 -5.55 -13.78
C ASP A 12 10.23 -4.28 -13.21
N TYR A 13 9.53 -4.39 -12.06
CA TYR A 13 8.76 -3.30 -11.46
C TYR A 13 9.10 -3.08 -9.98
N GLN A 14 10.36 -2.69 -9.71
CA GLN A 14 10.85 -2.40 -8.36
C GLN A 14 10.01 -1.34 -7.61
N MET A 15 9.42 -0.40 -8.34
CA MET A 15 8.54 0.63 -7.79
C MET A 15 7.36 0.07 -6.98
N ILE A 16 6.87 -1.14 -7.29
CA ILE A 16 5.81 -1.78 -6.51
C ILE A 16 6.29 -2.05 -5.07
N ASP A 17 7.51 -2.57 -4.92
CA ASP A 17 8.10 -2.86 -3.62
C ASP A 17 8.51 -1.57 -2.88
N GLU A 18 8.89 -0.52 -3.61
CA GLU A 18 9.13 0.81 -3.04
C GLU A 18 7.85 1.41 -2.44
N ILE A 19 6.71 1.33 -3.14
CA ILE A 19 5.41 1.80 -2.63
C ILE A 19 4.98 0.95 -1.43
N CYS A 20 5.15 -0.38 -1.47
CA CYS A 20 4.88 -1.23 -0.31
C CYS A 20 5.73 -0.82 0.89
N SER A 21 7.03 -0.61 0.68
CA SER A 21 7.97 -0.19 1.72
C SER A 21 7.60 1.18 2.30
N TYR A 22 7.23 2.13 1.45
CA TYR A 22 6.73 3.44 1.84
C TYR A 22 5.53 3.33 2.79
N LEU A 23 4.52 2.53 2.43
CA LEU A 23 3.32 2.35 3.24
C LEU A 23 3.63 1.72 4.60
N LEU A 24 4.51 0.70 4.64
CA LEU A 24 4.94 0.05 5.87
C LEU A 24 5.70 1.02 6.79
N GLN A 25 6.61 1.83 6.24
CA GLN A 25 7.34 2.84 7.01
C GLN A 25 6.43 3.92 7.60
N HIS A 26 5.28 4.19 6.95
CA HIS A 26 4.29 5.15 7.43
C HIS A 26 3.24 4.52 8.36
N GLY A 27 3.40 3.26 8.77
CA GLY A 27 2.56 2.64 9.80
C GLY A 27 1.48 1.68 9.27
N ALA A 28 1.55 1.26 8.00
CA ALA A 28 0.74 0.16 7.53
C ALA A 28 1.17 -1.15 8.22
N LEU A 29 0.21 -1.95 8.66
CA LEU A 29 0.43 -3.31 9.18
C LEU A 29 0.78 -4.30 8.08
N ALA A 30 0.29 -4.04 6.86
CA ALA A 30 0.57 -4.82 5.67
C ALA A 30 0.48 -3.92 4.45
N ALA A 31 1.32 -4.17 3.44
CA ALA A 31 1.23 -3.55 2.13
C ALA A 31 1.55 -4.57 1.04
N MET A 32 0.80 -4.54 -0.06
CA MET A 32 0.94 -5.53 -1.14
C MET A 32 0.28 -5.06 -2.43
N LEU A 33 0.74 -5.61 -3.56
CA LEU A 33 0.06 -5.51 -4.85
C LEU A 33 -1.35 -6.13 -4.78
N SER A 34 -2.35 -5.42 -5.28
CA SER A 34 -3.72 -5.91 -5.41
C SER A 34 -3.86 -6.75 -6.68
N GLY A 35 -4.07 -8.06 -6.54
CA GLY A 35 -4.24 -8.97 -7.68
C GLY A 35 -3.06 -8.91 -8.66
N SER A 36 -3.34 -8.70 -9.94
CA SER A 36 -2.31 -8.54 -10.98
C SER A 36 -1.75 -7.11 -11.09
N GLY A 37 -2.12 -6.20 -10.18
CA GLY A 37 -1.72 -4.81 -10.23
C GLY A 37 -2.55 -3.93 -11.17
N SER A 38 -2.18 -2.66 -11.36
CA SER A 38 -1.02 -1.96 -10.76
C SER A 38 -1.28 -1.35 -9.37
N ALA A 39 -2.50 -1.50 -8.83
CA ALA A 39 -2.85 -0.93 -7.54
C ALA A 39 -2.12 -1.62 -6.39
N VAL A 40 -1.54 -0.85 -5.48
CA VAL A 40 -0.99 -1.30 -4.19
C VAL A 40 -1.92 -0.84 -3.08
N PHE A 41 -2.14 -1.68 -2.07
CA PHE A 41 -2.91 -1.30 -0.88
C PHE A 41 -2.04 -1.39 0.37
N GLY A 42 -2.34 -0.52 1.33
CA GLY A 42 -1.81 -0.56 2.69
C GLY A 42 -2.96 -0.72 3.69
N VAL A 43 -2.82 -1.62 4.66
CA VAL A 43 -3.79 -1.82 5.73
C VAL A 43 -3.28 -1.15 6.98
N PHE A 44 -4.06 -0.23 7.54
CA PHE A 44 -3.76 0.47 8.78
C PHE A 44 -4.74 0.06 9.86
N ASP A 45 -4.27 -0.02 11.09
CA ASP A 45 -5.16 -0.19 12.24
C ASP A 45 -6.06 1.05 12.40
N ALA A 46 -7.28 0.86 12.91
CA ALA A 46 -8.22 1.96 13.12
C ALA A 46 -7.68 3.02 14.10
N THR A 47 -6.83 2.61 15.05
CA THR A 47 -6.13 3.51 15.97
C THR A 47 -5.06 4.35 15.28
N GLN A 48 -4.60 3.95 14.08
CA GLN A 48 -3.54 4.59 13.30
C GLN A 48 -4.10 5.46 12.15
N LYS A 49 -5.30 6.05 12.35
CA LYS A 49 -5.96 6.86 11.31
C LYS A 49 -5.11 8.04 10.81
N LEU A 50 -4.39 8.71 11.71
CA LEU A 50 -3.53 9.84 11.34
C LEU A 50 -2.37 9.41 10.44
N HIS A 51 -1.77 8.25 10.73
CA HIS A 51 -0.73 7.64 9.89
C HIS A 51 -1.26 7.30 8.49
N ALA A 52 -2.45 6.71 8.40
CA ALA A 52 -3.08 6.42 7.12
C ALA A 52 -3.39 7.69 6.30
N GLN A 53 -3.82 8.77 6.97
CA GLN A 53 -4.05 10.06 6.32
C GLN A 53 -2.76 10.70 5.83
N ASP A 54 -1.71 10.69 6.66
CA ASP A 54 -0.40 11.23 6.32
C ASP A 54 0.21 10.50 5.12
N ALA A 55 0.19 9.16 5.13
CA ALA A 55 0.64 8.34 4.01
C ALA A 55 -0.11 8.64 2.71
N ALA A 56 -1.42 8.92 2.79
CA ALA A 56 -2.23 9.25 1.62
C ALA A 56 -1.96 10.68 1.09
N MET A 57 -1.56 11.62 1.95
CA MET A 57 -1.24 13.00 1.56
C MET A 57 0.16 13.13 0.94
N HIS A 58 1.10 12.27 1.33
CA HIS A 58 2.51 12.36 0.95
C HIS A 58 2.97 11.21 0.05
N LEU A 59 2.07 10.68 -0.78
CA LEU A 59 2.36 9.56 -1.68
C LEU A 59 3.56 9.87 -2.59
N PRO A 60 4.34 8.83 -2.98
CA PRO A 60 5.41 8.97 -3.95
C PRO A 60 4.94 9.62 -5.26
N VAL A 61 5.82 10.41 -5.88
CA VAL A 61 5.54 11.10 -7.15
C VAL A 61 5.06 10.10 -8.20
N GLY A 62 3.99 10.44 -8.92
CA GLY A 62 3.38 9.58 -9.93
C GLY A 62 2.31 8.61 -9.40
N CYS A 63 2.12 8.54 -8.08
CA CYS A 63 1.03 7.77 -7.48
C CYS A 63 -0.24 8.62 -7.33
N GLN A 64 -1.39 8.00 -7.59
CA GLN A 64 -2.69 8.49 -7.17
C GLN A 64 -3.26 7.50 -6.15
N GLY A 65 -3.74 8.01 -5.01
CA GLY A 65 -4.26 7.15 -3.94
C GLY A 65 -5.60 7.61 -3.40
N PHE A 66 -6.25 6.69 -2.69
CA PHE A 66 -7.53 6.88 -2.03
C PHE A 66 -7.44 6.37 -0.60
N LEU A 67 -7.87 7.18 0.37
CA LEU A 67 -8.05 6.71 1.73
C LEU A 67 -9.47 6.17 1.89
N VAL A 68 -9.58 4.89 2.21
CA VAL A 68 -10.85 4.20 2.43
C VAL A 68 -10.93 3.66 3.86
N ARG A 69 -12.14 3.49 4.37
CA ARG A 69 -12.41 2.88 5.67
C ARG A 69 -13.21 1.62 5.49
N THR A 70 -12.93 0.60 6.31
CA THR A 70 -13.76 -0.58 6.41
C THR A 70 -15.15 -0.17 6.88
N LEU A 71 -16.19 -0.62 6.16
CA LEU A 71 -17.57 -0.46 6.64
C LEU A 71 -17.75 -1.41 7.83
N GLY A 72 -18.18 -0.86 8.97
CA GLY A 72 -18.61 -1.69 10.10
C GLY A 72 -19.75 -2.60 9.65
N ARG A 73 -19.69 -3.88 10.04
CA ARG A 73 -20.81 -4.82 9.85
C ARG A 73 -21.98 -4.43 10.75
#